data_AF-A0A150XE82-F1
#
_entry.id   AF-A0A150XE82-F1
#
_cell.length_a   1.000
_cell.length_b   1.000
_cell.length_c   1.000
_cell.angle_alpha   90.00
_cell.angle_beta   90.00
_cell.angle_gamma   90.00
#
_symmetry.space_group_name_H-M   'P 1'
#
loop_
_entity.id
_entity.type
_entity.pdbx_description
1 polymer ?
#
loop_
_entity_poly.entity_id
_entity_poly.type
_entity_poly.pdbx_seq_one_letter_code
_entity_poly.pdbx_strand_id
1 'polypeptide(L)'
;MNVEKLNDDFAAIAEKINELDDMDYSDERYDDLEEELHDLEDAFIEEFGSELEEAIALVHDEFCPDNDVLLPIAYFAKNYIRLQRDKEGKYGYDVEFGEGVPVEVDDFPNQEVKLVLVPGPTRLLVTVGENAKQEAWRAK
;
A
#
# COMPACT_ATOMS: atom_id res chain seq x y z
N MET A 1 -8.45 -15.27 -4.34
CA MET A 1 -8.32 -13.84 -4.66
C MET A 1 -8.55 -13.57 -6.14
N ASN A 2 -9.40 -12.60 -6.47
CA ASN A 2 -9.53 -12.08 -7.84
C ASN A 2 -8.49 -10.98 -8.07
N VAL A 3 -7.31 -11.34 -8.60
CA VAL A 3 -6.16 -10.42 -8.71
C VAL A 3 -6.43 -9.23 -9.63
N GLU A 4 -7.22 -9.41 -10.69
CA GLU A 4 -7.57 -8.30 -11.58
C GLU A 4 -8.41 -7.25 -10.84
N LYS A 5 -9.44 -7.71 -10.13
CA LYS A 5 -10.27 -6.82 -9.30
C LYS A 5 -9.47 -6.17 -8.17
N LEU A 6 -8.61 -6.94 -7.49
CA LEU A 6 -7.71 -6.41 -6.46
C LEU A 6 -6.84 -5.26 -7.00
N ASN A 7 -6.25 -5.46 -8.18
CA ASN A 7 -5.39 -4.45 -8.79
C ASN A 7 -6.18 -3.19 -9.16
N ASP A 8 -7.38 -3.36 -9.72
CA ASP A 8 -8.21 -2.25 -10.18
C ASP A 8 -8.81 -1.47 -9.01
N ASP A 9 -9.33 -2.15 -7.98
CA ASP A 9 -9.88 -1.52 -6.78
C ASP A 9 -8.79 -0.80 -5.98
N PHE A 10 -7.62 -1.43 -5.81
CA PHE A 10 -6.54 -0.77 -5.06
C PHE A 10 -5.95 0.42 -5.83
N ALA A 11 -5.88 0.34 -7.17
CA ALA A 11 -5.52 1.49 -7.98
C ALA A 11 -6.50 2.65 -7.79
N ALA A 12 -7.82 2.38 -7.71
CA ALA A 12 -8.82 3.42 -7.45
C ALA A 12 -8.62 4.11 -6.09
N ILE A 13 -8.32 3.35 -5.04
CA ILE A 13 -7.97 3.88 -3.71
C ILE A 13 -6.72 4.76 -3.79
N ALA A 14 -5.65 4.30 -4.44
CA ALA A 14 -4.41 5.08 -4.56
C ALA A 14 -4.62 6.39 -5.32
N GLU A 15 -5.51 6.43 -6.31
CA GLU A 15 -5.86 7.68 -6.98
C GLU A 15 -6.60 8.65 -6.07
N LYS A 16 -7.47 8.15 -5.18
CA LYS A 16 -8.18 9.00 -4.22
C LYS A 16 -7.28 9.51 -3.11
N ILE A 17 -6.37 8.67 -2.62
CA ILE A 17 -5.31 9.09 -1.70
C ILE A 17 -4.49 10.25 -2.30
N ASN A 18 -4.05 10.10 -3.55
CA ASN A 18 -3.29 11.15 -4.23
C ASN A 18 -4.13 12.42 -4.46
N GLU A 19 -5.41 12.29 -4.81
CA GLU A 19 -6.30 13.44 -4.98
C GLU A 19 -6.48 14.22 -3.68
N LEU A 20 -6.64 13.53 -2.54
CA LEU A 20 -6.73 14.16 -1.22
C LEU A 20 -5.41 14.80 -0.76
N ASP A 21 -4.27 14.15 -1.02
CA ASP A 21 -2.94 14.68 -0.66
C ASP A 21 -2.60 15.99 -1.39
N ASP A 22 -3.10 16.14 -2.63
CA ASP A 22 -2.96 17.38 -3.41
C ASP A 22 -3.97 18.48 -3.03
N MET A 23 -4.93 18.20 -2.13
CA MET A 23 -5.97 19.14 -1.71
C MET A 23 -5.65 19.83 -0.38
N ASP A 24 -6.14 21.06 -0.24
CA ASP A 24 -6.14 21.75 1.04
C ASP A 24 -7.32 21.25 1.90
N TYR A 25 -7.08 21.01 3.19
CA TYR A 25 -8.12 20.60 4.14
C TYR A 25 -9.33 21.55 4.24
N SER A 26 -9.20 22.78 3.76
CA SER A 26 -10.30 23.75 3.70
C SER A 26 -11.10 23.73 2.39
N ASP A 27 -10.73 22.88 1.41
CA ASP A 27 -11.54 22.67 0.20
C ASP A 27 -12.91 22.08 0.61
N GLU A 28 -13.97 22.65 0.06
CA GLU A 28 -15.35 22.26 0.38
C GLU A 28 -15.67 20.80 -0.01
N ARG A 29 -14.84 20.18 -0.86
CA ARG A 29 -14.99 18.79 -1.30
C ARG A 29 -14.14 17.80 -0.50
N TYR A 30 -13.30 18.28 0.42
CA TYR A 30 -12.38 17.42 1.16
C TYR A 30 -13.14 16.33 1.94
N ASP A 31 -14.16 16.73 2.72
CA ASP A 31 -14.97 15.83 3.52
C ASP A 31 -15.67 14.76 2.65
N ASP A 32 -16.24 15.17 1.51
CA ASP A 32 -16.93 14.24 0.59
C ASP A 32 -15.95 13.22 -0.01
N LEU A 33 -14.73 13.66 -0.38
CA LEU A 33 -13.70 12.78 -0.94
C LEU A 33 -13.09 11.84 0.10
N GLU A 34 -12.97 12.28 1.36
CA GLU A 34 -12.54 11.44 2.47
C GLU A 34 -13.58 10.35 2.78
N GLU A 35 -14.87 10.68 2.75
CA GLU A 35 -15.95 9.68 2.88
C GLU A 35 -15.94 8.69 1.71
N GLU A 36 -15.77 9.15 0.47
CA GLU A 36 -15.61 8.27 -0.70
C GLU A 36 -14.40 7.34 -0.59
N LEU A 37 -13.27 7.84 -0.06
CA LEU A 37 -12.07 7.03 0.17
C LEU A 37 -12.37 5.94 1.21
N HIS A 38 -12.99 6.29 2.33
CA HIS A 38 -13.33 5.30 3.36
C HIS A 38 -14.31 4.24 2.87
N ASP A 39 -15.31 4.61 2.08
CA ASP A 39 -16.23 3.65 1.45
C ASP A 39 -15.47 2.65 0.54
N LEU A 40 -14.48 3.14 -0.22
CA LEU A 40 -13.62 2.30 -1.05
C LEU A 40 -12.72 1.39 -0.22
N GLU A 41 -12.11 1.91 0.84
CA GLU A 41 -11.26 1.15 1.76
C GLU A 41 -12.05 0.03 2.47
N ASP A 42 -13.24 0.34 2.98
CA ASP A 42 -14.11 -0.63 3.65
C ASP A 42 -14.52 -1.75 2.69
N ALA A 43 -14.97 -1.41 1.48
CA ALA A 43 -15.32 -2.40 0.46
C ALA A 43 -14.11 -3.25 0.04
N PHE A 44 -12.93 -2.64 -0.03
CA PHE A 44 -11.68 -3.33 -0.35
C PHE A 44 -11.27 -4.33 0.73
N ILE A 45 -11.41 -3.95 2.01
CA ILE A 45 -11.11 -4.83 3.14
C ILE A 45 -12.15 -5.93 3.30
N GLU A 46 -13.43 -5.65 3.06
CA GLU A 46 -14.47 -6.68 3.05
C GLU A 46 -14.18 -7.76 1.99
N GLU A 47 -13.73 -7.37 0.80
CA GLU A 47 -13.47 -8.30 -0.31
C GLU A 47 -12.11 -9.01 -0.20
N PHE A 48 -11.03 -8.29 0.15
CA PHE A 48 -9.65 -8.79 0.06
C PHE A 48 -8.89 -8.84 1.38
N GLY A 49 -9.46 -8.31 2.47
CA GLY A 49 -8.77 -8.11 3.74
C GLY A 49 -8.15 -9.40 4.28
N SER A 50 -8.91 -10.49 4.32
CA SER A 50 -8.41 -11.78 4.83
C SER A 50 -7.20 -12.30 4.04
N GLU A 51 -7.19 -12.14 2.72
CA GLU A 51 -6.11 -12.66 1.87
C GLU A 51 -4.85 -11.77 1.95
N LEU A 52 -5.05 -10.46 2.11
CA LEU A 52 -3.97 -9.51 2.35
C LEU A 52 -3.37 -9.65 3.75
N GLU A 53 -4.18 -9.89 4.77
CA GLU A 53 -3.70 -10.17 6.13
C GLU A 53 -2.80 -11.42 6.16
N GLU A 54 -3.20 -12.49 5.47
CA GLU A 54 -2.35 -13.69 5.31
C GLU A 54 -1.03 -13.34 4.60
N ALA A 55 -1.07 -12.55 3.52
CA ALA A 55 0.12 -12.15 2.79
C ALA A 55 1.07 -11.29 3.64
N ILE A 56 0.53 -10.35 4.41
CA ILE A 56 1.31 -9.48 5.30
C ILE A 56 1.91 -10.30 6.44
N ALA A 57 1.14 -11.22 7.03
CA ALA A 57 1.63 -12.10 8.08
C ALA A 57 2.83 -12.95 7.60
N LEU A 58 2.79 -13.47 6.37
CA LEU A 58 3.92 -14.20 5.79
C LEU A 58 5.18 -13.33 5.65
N VAL A 59 5.03 -12.07 5.29
CA VAL A 59 6.17 -11.14 5.20
C VAL A 59 6.67 -10.77 6.60
N HIS A 60 5.79 -10.60 7.59
CA HIS A 60 6.21 -10.41 8.98
C HIS A 60 7.00 -11.61 9.49
N ASP A 61 6.51 -12.83 9.30
CA ASP A 61 7.20 -14.06 9.73
C ASP A 61 8.62 -14.18 9.12
N GLU A 62 8.82 -13.70 7.89
CA GLU A 62 10.10 -13.76 7.19
C GLU A 62 11.07 -12.62 7.60
N PHE A 63 10.58 -11.39 7.70
CA PHE A 63 11.45 -10.20 7.83
C PHE A 63 11.44 -9.57 9.22
N CYS A 64 10.30 -9.60 9.92
CA CYS A 64 10.10 -8.88 11.18
C CYS A 64 9.12 -9.61 12.11
N PRO A 65 9.45 -10.83 12.57
CA PRO A 65 8.52 -11.70 13.30
C PRO A 65 8.15 -11.16 14.69
N ASP A 66 8.94 -10.23 15.24
CA ASP A 66 8.68 -9.58 16.53
C ASP A 66 7.72 -8.38 16.41
N ASN A 67 7.41 -7.93 15.19
CA ASN A 67 6.48 -6.82 14.95
C ASN A 67 5.03 -7.30 14.82
N ASP A 68 4.10 -6.59 15.46
CA ASP A 68 2.67 -6.81 15.32
C ASP A 68 2.22 -6.65 13.86
N VAL A 69 1.41 -7.60 13.38
CA VAL A 69 0.74 -7.51 12.08
C VAL A 69 -0.47 -6.59 12.21
N LEU A 70 -0.53 -5.53 11.39
CA LEU A 70 -1.64 -4.58 11.36
C LEU A 70 -2.67 -4.94 10.28
N LEU A 71 -3.79 -4.21 10.26
CA LEU A 71 -4.78 -4.32 9.18
C LEU A 71 -4.19 -3.86 7.84
N PRO A 72 -4.63 -4.41 6.70
CA PRO A 72 -4.03 -4.09 5.39
C PRO A 72 -3.99 -2.60 5.06
N ILE A 73 -5.03 -1.83 5.41
CA ILE A 73 -5.08 -0.36 5.19
C ILE A 73 -3.93 0.39 5.90
N ALA A 74 -3.39 -0.14 7.01
CA ALA A 74 -2.29 0.51 7.71
C ALA A 74 -0.99 0.52 6.87
N TYR A 75 -0.89 -0.38 5.89
CA TYR A 75 0.26 -0.48 4.99
C TYR A 75 0.08 0.35 3.71
N PHE A 76 -1.01 1.10 3.57
CA PHE A 76 -1.16 2.03 2.44
C PHE A 76 -0.18 3.20 2.59
N ALA A 77 0.37 3.64 1.47
CA ALA A 77 1.19 4.85 1.45
C ALA A 77 0.33 6.11 1.62
N LYS A 78 0.93 7.18 2.12
CA LYS A 78 0.30 8.51 2.15
C LYS A 78 0.17 9.11 0.76
N ASN A 79 1.08 8.75 -0.14
CA ASN A 79 1.08 9.16 -1.53
C ASN A 79 1.70 8.06 -2.40
N TYR A 80 1.13 7.87 -3.59
CA TYR A 80 1.64 6.95 -4.61
C TYR A 80 2.17 7.68 -5.83
N ILE A 81 3.35 7.29 -6.28
CA ILE A 81 3.95 7.76 -7.53
C ILE A 81 3.31 7.00 -8.69
N ARG A 82 2.49 7.68 -9.49
CA ARG A 82 1.90 7.12 -10.71
C ARG A 82 2.98 6.93 -11.80
N LEU A 83 3.16 5.69 -12.24
CA LEU A 83 4.09 5.31 -13.31
C LEU A 83 3.42 5.33 -14.70
N GLN A 84 4.19 5.02 -15.74
CA GLN A 84 3.65 4.89 -17.09
C GLN A 84 2.65 3.74 -17.20
N ARG A 85 1.74 3.87 -18.17
CA ARG A 85 0.78 2.82 -18.48
C ARG A 85 1.47 1.63 -19.13
N ASP A 86 0.98 0.44 -18.81
CA ASP A 86 1.36 -0.79 -19.48
C ASP A 86 0.70 -0.92 -20.86
N LYS A 87 0.88 -2.09 -21.50
CA LYS A 87 0.32 -2.39 -22.82
C LYS A 87 -1.21 -2.51 -22.83
N GLU A 88 -1.81 -2.72 -21.67
CA GLU A 88 -3.26 -2.87 -21.47
C GLU A 88 -3.90 -1.53 -21.05
N GLY A 89 -3.07 -0.49 -20.87
CA GLY A 89 -3.51 0.86 -20.55
C GLY A 89 -3.71 1.11 -19.06
N LYS A 90 -3.29 0.19 -18.19
CA LYS A 90 -3.34 0.31 -16.72
C LYS A 90 -2.09 1.04 -16.22
N TYR A 91 -2.25 1.93 -15.24
CA TYR A 91 -1.10 2.58 -14.60
C TYR A 91 -0.35 1.62 -13.69
N GLY A 92 0.98 1.73 -13.66
CA GLY A 92 1.78 1.18 -12.57
C GLY A 92 1.91 2.20 -11.43
N TYR A 93 2.29 1.73 -10.25
CA TYR A 93 2.50 2.58 -9.07
C TYR A 93 3.81 2.24 -8.36
N ASP A 94 4.43 3.24 -7.76
CA ASP A 94 5.53 3.13 -6.80
C ASP A 94 5.23 4.11 -5.63
N VAL A 95 6.12 4.18 -4.65
CA VAL A 95 6.01 5.05 -3.46
C VAL A 95 7.34 5.75 -3.22
N GLU A 96 7.39 6.83 -2.45
CA GLU A 96 8.69 7.35 -2.00
C GLU A 96 9.31 6.44 -0.93
N PHE A 97 10.61 6.61 -0.66
CA PHE A 97 11.22 5.99 0.51
C PHE A 97 10.59 6.56 1.79
N GLY A 98 10.40 5.71 2.80
CA GLY A 98 9.81 6.14 4.08
C GLY A 98 8.29 6.10 4.11
N GLU A 99 7.62 5.60 3.07
CA GLU A 99 6.19 5.26 3.10
C GLU A 99 5.92 3.92 3.82
N GLY A 100 4.74 3.80 4.41
CA GLY A 100 4.25 2.57 5.05
C GLY A 100 4.59 2.40 6.54
N VAL A 101 4.45 1.16 7.01
CA VAL A 101 4.55 0.78 8.43
C VAL A 101 6.02 0.54 8.81
N PRO A 102 6.57 1.25 9.82
CA PRO A 102 7.92 0.97 10.31
C PRO A 102 7.98 -0.36 11.04
N VAL A 103 9.00 -1.16 10.73
CA VAL A 103 9.26 -2.47 11.34
C VAL A 103 10.72 -2.60 11.77
N GLU A 104 10.97 -3.48 12.74
CA GLU A 104 12.32 -3.80 13.18
C GLU A 104 12.76 -5.08 12.46
N VAL A 105 13.89 -5.02 11.75
CA VAL A 105 14.45 -6.15 11.02
C VAL A 105 15.86 -6.43 11.53
N ASP A 106 16.08 -7.65 12.00
CA ASP A 106 17.35 -8.10 12.60
C ASP A 106 18.54 -7.96 11.65
N ASP A 107 18.34 -8.17 10.35
CA ASP A 107 19.38 -8.02 9.32
C ASP A 107 19.77 -6.54 9.09
N PHE A 108 18.93 -5.60 9.50
CA PHE A 108 19.10 -4.16 9.32
C PHE A 108 18.92 -3.35 10.61
N PRO A 109 19.65 -3.66 11.71
CA PRO A 109 19.34 -3.17 13.06
C PRO A 109 19.63 -1.68 13.29
N ASN A 110 20.14 -0.96 12.28
CA ASN A 110 20.42 0.48 12.33
C ASN A 110 19.86 1.23 11.11
N GLN A 111 18.95 0.61 10.37
CA GLN A 111 18.31 1.24 9.21
C GLN A 111 16.81 1.26 9.42
N GLU A 112 16.18 2.34 8.98
CA GLU A 112 14.72 2.43 8.99
C GLU A 112 14.18 1.49 7.93
N VAL A 113 13.44 0.47 8.37
CA VAL A 113 12.77 -0.47 7.48
C VAL A 113 11.27 -0.23 7.53
N LYS A 114 10.62 -0.20 6.37
CA LYS A 114 9.15 -0.09 6.27
C LYS A 114 8.56 -1.11 5.33
N LEU A 115 7.33 -1.50 5.64
CA LEU A 115 6.46 -2.31 4.79
C LEU A 115 5.36 -1.45 4.20
N VAL A 116 5.15 -1.53 2.89
CA VAL A 116 4.16 -0.72 2.18
C VAL A 116 3.49 -1.54 1.07
N LEU A 117 2.16 -1.51 1.04
CA LEU A 117 1.36 -2.10 -0.03
C LEU A 117 1.33 -1.12 -1.21
N VAL A 118 1.52 -1.64 -2.43
CA VAL A 118 1.56 -0.83 -3.66
C VAL A 118 0.67 -1.46 -4.72
N PRO A 119 -0.25 -0.72 -5.36
CA PRO A 119 -1.15 -1.24 -6.39
C PRO A 119 -0.45 -1.47 -7.74
N GLY A 120 -1.18 -2.15 -8.64
CA GLY A 120 -0.90 -2.20 -10.08
C GLY A 120 0.53 -2.62 -10.47
N PRO A 121 0.91 -3.90 -10.29
CA PRO A 121 0.21 -4.98 -9.60
C PRO A 121 0.40 -4.91 -8.08
N THR A 122 -0.63 -5.34 -7.35
CA THR A 122 -0.67 -5.35 -5.89
C THR A 122 0.45 -6.20 -5.30
N ARG A 123 1.30 -5.55 -4.52
CA ARG A 123 2.51 -6.13 -3.94
C ARG A 123 2.87 -5.46 -2.62
N LEU A 124 3.61 -6.16 -1.78
CA LEU A 124 4.18 -5.61 -0.56
C LEU A 124 5.67 -5.34 -0.79
N LEU A 125 6.09 -4.11 -0.53
CA LEU A 125 7.48 -3.69 -0.61
C LEU A 125 8.07 -3.56 0.79
N VAL A 126 9.32 -4.01 0.93
CA VAL A 126 10.21 -3.69 2.03
C VAL A 126 11.11 -2.55 1.57
N THR A 127 11.05 -1.40 2.21
CA THR A 127 11.97 -0.29 1.95
C THR A 127 13.00 -0.21 3.07
N VAL A 128 14.29 -0.11 2.72
CA VAL A 128 15.39 -0.04 3.68
C VAL A 128 16.14 1.28 3.47
N GLY A 129 15.99 2.18 4.44
CA GLY A 129 16.45 3.56 4.36
C GLY A 129 15.98 4.26 3.08
N GLU A 130 16.84 5.08 2.50
CA GLU A 130 16.57 5.83 1.26
C GLU A 130 17.17 5.19 0.01
N ASN A 131 17.63 3.93 0.10
CA ASN A 131 18.52 3.36 -0.91
C ASN A 131 18.00 2.08 -1.56
N ALA A 132 17.12 1.33 -0.88
CA ALA A 132 16.69 0.02 -1.35
C ALA A 132 15.18 -0.20 -1.17
N LYS A 133 14.56 -0.75 -2.20
CA LYS A 133 13.22 -1.32 -2.16
C LYS A 133 13.29 -2.75 -2.67
N GLN A 134 12.66 -3.67 -1.96
CA GLN A 134 12.55 -5.07 -2.34
C GLN A 134 11.08 -5.47 -2.34
N GLU A 135 10.64 -6.17 -3.37
CA GLU A 135 9.34 -6.83 -3.36
C GLU A 135 9.43 -8.08 -2.48
N ALA A 136 8.69 -8.08 -1.37
CA ALA A 136 8.60 -9.22 -0.46
C ALA A 136 7.44 -10.15 -0.84
N TRP A 137 6.37 -9.59 -1.41
CA TRP A 137 5.22 -10.37 -1.84
C TRP A 137 4.52 -9.71 -3.03
N ARG A 138 3.85 -10.51 -3.87
CA ARG A 138 3.01 -10.05 -4.97
C ARG A 138 1.79 -10.96 -5.12
N ALA A 139 0.64 -10.34 -5.35
CA ALA A 139 -0.62 -11.02 -5.66
C ALA A 139 -0.47 -11.93 -6.90
N LYS A 140 -1.03 -13.14 -6.85
CA LYS A 140 -0.99 -14.16 -7.91
C LYS A 140 -2.32 -14.87 -8.06
#